data_AF-A0A6L8BGM9-F1
#
_entry.id   AF-A0A6L8BGM9-F1
#
_cell.length_a   1.000
_cell.length_b   1.000
_cell.length_c   1.000
_cell.angle_alpha   90.00
_cell.angle_beta   90.00
_cell.angle_gamma   90.00
#
_symmetry.space_group_name_H-M   'P 1'
#
loop_
_entity.id
_entity.type
_entity.pdbx_description
1 polymer ?
#
loop_
_entity_poly.entity_id
_entity_poly.type
_entity_poly.pdbx_seq_one_letter_code
_entity_poly.pdbx_strand_id
1 'polypeptide(L)'
;MRETSATFSERIAQYICGEDLSNIDAEVVERAKQRLAYHLGLAFHGLKAGDPDVERAVAVARDLRDGGGNASLIGLPWRTTVADAVFVNCQMMRAFGRDDVIFESGVHPGLVTLPLAWSLGERHRATGAAFLTAIVVGYEMMGKFARWSWTLDAPRRATMPFGP
;
A
#
# COMPACT_ATOMS: atom_id res chain seq x y z
N MET A 1 -32.43 5.14 28.26
CA MET A 1 -31.80 5.00 26.93
C MET A 1 -30.73 3.93 27.04
N ARG A 2 -30.78 2.86 26.26
CA ARG A 2 -29.64 1.95 26.15
C ARG A 2 -28.61 2.66 25.28
N GLU A 3 -27.43 2.98 25.82
CA GLU A 3 -26.27 3.29 25.00
C GLU A 3 -25.97 2.05 24.17
N THR A 4 -26.26 2.11 22.88
CA THR A 4 -25.80 1.09 21.94
C THR A 4 -24.31 1.34 21.75
N SER A 5 -23.48 0.44 22.28
CA SER A 5 -22.03 0.51 22.07
C SER A 5 -21.71 0.39 20.58
N ALA A 6 -20.68 1.10 20.14
CA ALA A 6 -20.22 1.04 18.75
C ALA A 6 -19.87 -0.41 18.36
N THR A 7 -20.36 -0.83 17.20
CA THR A 7 -20.01 -2.11 16.57
C THR A 7 -18.51 -2.18 16.29
N PHE A 8 -17.98 -3.38 16.04
CA PHE A 8 -16.57 -3.55 15.71
C PHE A 8 -16.16 -2.76 14.45
N SER A 9 -16.99 -2.80 13.40
CA SER A 9 -16.74 -2.04 12.16
C SER A 9 -16.76 -0.53 12.39
N GLU A 10 -17.69 -0.02 13.22
CA GLU A 10 -17.71 1.40 13.58
C GLU A 10 -16.46 1.82 14.35
N ARG A 11 -15.98 0.99 15.28
CA ARG A 11 -14.73 1.28 16.01
C ARG A 11 -13.51 1.31 15.10
N ILE A 12 -13.43 0.41 14.12
CA ILE A 12 -12.37 0.41 13.11
C ILE A 12 -12.45 1.66 12.24
N ALA A 13 -13.65 2.01 11.76
CA ALA A 13 -13.85 3.20 10.95
C ALA A 13 -13.49 4.47 11.73
N GLN A 14 -13.89 4.56 13.00
CA GLN A 14 -13.52 5.67 13.90
C GLN A 14 -12.00 5.77 14.08
N TYR A 15 -11.31 4.63 14.26
CA TYR A 15 -9.85 4.60 14.32
C TYR A 15 -9.23 5.12 13.02
N ILE A 16 -9.59 4.53 11.87
CA ILE A 16 -9.02 4.89 10.55
C ILE A 16 -9.27 6.36 10.21
N CYS A 17 -10.49 6.85 10.43
CA CYS A 17 -10.87 8.22 10.07
C CYS A 17 -10.42 9.27 11.11
N GLY A 18 -10.17 8.86 12.34
CA GLY A 18 -9.78 9.73 13.45
C GLY A 18 -8.27 9.82 13.69
N GLU A 19 -7.49 8.95 13.04
CA GLU A 19 -6.04 8.95 13.20
C GLU A 19 -5.38 10.14 12.49
N ASP A 20 -4.34 10.69 13.12
CA ASP A 20 -3.51 11.75 12.55
C ASP A 20 -2.04 11.47 12.85
N LEU A 21 -1.13 12.04 12.04
CA LEU A 21 0.31 11.87 12.24
C LEU A 21 0.76 12.31 13.64
N SER A 22 0.11 13.31 14.25
CA SER A 22 0.44 13.79 15.59
C SER A 22 0.19 12.78 16.70
N ASN A 23 -0.67 11.79 16.46
CA ASN A 23 -1.01 10.75 17.42
C ASN A 23 -0.10 9.52 17.30
N ILE A 24 0.76 9.48 16.28
CA ILE A 24 1.62 8.34 15.97
C ILE A 24 3.01 8.58 16.57
N ASP A 25 3.51 7.57 17.29
CA ASP A 25 4.85 7.60 17.87
C ASP A 25 5.92 7.90 16.80
N ALA A 26 6.86 8.78 17.14
CA ALA A 26 7.89 9.23 16.23
C ALA A 26 8.72 8.06 15.63
N GLU A 27 8.95 7.00 16.41
CA GLU A 27 9.62 5.79 15.93
C GLU A 27 8.81 5.08 14.83
N VAL A 28 7.48 5.00 14.97
CA VAL A 28 6.60 4.38 13.97
C VAL A 28 6.60 5.20 12.68
N VAL A 29 6.55 6.53 12.79
CA VAL A 29 6.66 7.44 11.63
C VAL A 29 7.99 7.24 10.91
N GLU A 30 9.09 7.13 11.66
CA GLU A 30 10.42 6.91 11.10
C GLU A 30 10.51 5.54 10.39
N ARG A 31 9.95 4.48 10.99
CA ARG A 31 9.84 3.17 10.35
C ARG A 31 9.04 3.22 9.05
N ALA A 32 7.92 3.95 9.02
CA ALA A 32 7.12 4.11 7.79
C ALA A 32 7.92 4.78 6.67
N LYS A 33 8.71 5.82 6.97
CA LYS A 33 9.61 6.48 6.01
C LYS A 33 10.69 5.51 5.50
N GLN A 34 11.28 4.71 6.38
CA GLN A 34 12.27 3.70 5.99
C GLN A 34 11.69 2.64 5.05
N ARG A 35 10.46 2.16 5.32
CA ARG A 35 9.76 1.23 4.43
C ARG A 35 9.45 1.86 3.07
N LEU A 36 8.95 3.10 3.05
CA LEU A 36 8.76 3.84 1.80
C LEU A 36 10.07 3.96 1.00
N ALA A 37 11.16 4.38 1.64
CA ALA A 37 12.46 4.53 1.00
C ALA A 37 12.98 3.19 0.44
N TYR A 38 12.82 2.11 1.19
CA TYR A 38 13.15 0.75 0.77
C TYR A 38 12.40 0.34 -0.50
N HIS A 39 11.07 0.49 -0.51
CA HIS A 39 10.24 0.12 -1.66
C HIS A 39 10.46 1.01 -2.89
N LEU A 40 10.73 2.30 -2.71
CA LEU A 40 11.16 3.18 -3.81
C LEU A 40 12.52 2.72 -4.38
N GLY A 41 13.46 2.31 -3.52
CA GLY A 41 14.72 1.73 -3.95
C GLY A 41 14.53 0.48 -4.82
N LEU A 42 13.61 -0.42 -4.45
CA LEU A 42 13.25 -1.59 -5.26
C LEU A 42 12.63 -1.19 -6.59
N ALA A 43 11.72 -0.21 -6.59
CA ALA A 43 11.08 0.26 -7.81
C ALA A 43 12.10 0.78 -8.83
N PHE A 44 13.01 1.67 -8.40
CA PHE A 44 14.08 2.16 -9.27
C PHE A 44 15.05 1.06 -9.70
N HIS A 45 15.37 0.12 -8.80
CA HIS A 45 16.23 -1.01 -9.12
C HIS A 45 15.60 -1.93 -10.17
N GLY A 46 14.33 -2.31 -10.00
CA GLY A 46 13.58 -3.15 -10.95
C GLY A 46 13.53 -2.54 -12.34
N LEU A 47 13.28 -1.22 -12.42
CA LEU A 47 13.33 -0.50 -13.69
C LEU A 47 14.72 -0.50 -14.33
N LYS A 48 15.76 -0.19 -13.54
CA LYS A 48 17.13 -0.13 -14.05
C LYS A 48 17.64 -1.50 -14.50
N ALA A 49 17.25 -2.56 -13.82
CA ALA A 49 17.72 -3.92 -14.05
C ALA A 49 16.87 -4.69 -15.08
N GLY A 50 15.78 -4.12 -15.58
CA GLY A 50 14.89 -4.78 -16.53
C GLY A 50 14.18 -6.00 -15.93
N ASP A 51 13.59 -5.84 -14.73
CA ASP A 51 12.79 -6.90 -14.11
C ASP A 51 11.63 -7.29 -15.07
N PRO A 52 11.54 -8.57 -15.51
CA PRO A 52 10.57 -8.97 -16.54
C PRO A 52 9.11 -8.73 -16.14
N ASP A 53 8.77 -8.83 -14.85
CA ASP A 53 7.41 -8.60 -14.39
C ASP A 53 7.10 -7.11 -14.35
N VAL A 54 8.08 -6.26 -14.01
CA VAL A 54 7.95 -4.80 -14.14
C VAL A 54 7.75 -4.40 -15.60
N GLU A 55 8.55 -4.93 -16.53
CA GLU A 55 8.42 -4.63 -17.96
C GLU A 55 7.03 -5.02 -18.49
N ARG A 56 6.54 -6.21 -18.11
CA ARG A 56 5.18 -6.67 -18.46
C ARG A 56 4.10 -5.76 -17.88
N ALA A 57 4.20 -5.39 -16.61
CA ALA A 57 3.22 -4.51 -15.96
C ALA A 57 3.16 -3.14 -16.66
N VAL A 58 4.32 -2.56 -16.97
CA VAL A 58 4.44 -1.30 -17.71
C VAL A 58 3.85 -1.43 -19.12
N ALA A 59 4.10 -2.55 -19.81
CA ALA A 59 3.54 -2.80 -21.14
C ALA A 59 2.00 -2.88 -21.09
N VAL A 60 1.43 -3.61 -20.13
CA VAL A 60 -0.03 -3.70 -19.93
C VAL A 60 -0.63 -2.32 -19.67
N ALA A 61 -0.06 -1.55 -18.73
CA ALA A 61 -0.57 -0.22 -18.43
C ALA A 61 -0.42 0.77 -19.61
N ARG A 62 0.53 0.53 -20.51
CA ARG A 62 0.71 1.34 -21.73
C ARG A 62 -0.31 0.98 -22.79
N ASP A 63 -0.65 -0.30 -22.93
CA ASP A 63 -1.63 -0.82 -23.89
C ASP A 63 -3.06 -0.42 -23.51
N LEU A 64 -3.41 -0.54 -22.23
CA LEU A 64 -4.73 -0.15 -21.69
C LEU A 64 -4.93 1.36 -21.55
N ARG A 65 -3.94 2.17 -21.95
CA ARG A 65 -3.97 3.62 -21.75
C ARG A 65 -4.91 4.29 -22.76
N ASP A 66 -6.20 4.25 -22.48
CA ASP A 66 -7.24 4.91 -23.28
C ASP A 66 -7.36 6.43 -23.05
N GLY A 67 -6.38 7.05 -22.38
CA GLY A 67 -6.36 8.48 -22.10
C GLY A 67 -5.25 8.94 -21.15
N GLY A 68 -5.26 10.23 -20.81
CA GLY A 68 -4.43 10.78 -19.74
C GLY A 68 -4.91 10.34 -18.36
N GLY A 69 -4.03 10.40 -17.36
CA GLY A 69 -4.38 10.15 -15.97
C GLY A 69 -3.52 10.97 -15.02
N ASN A 70 -3.90 10.95 -13.74
CA ASN A 70 -3.35 11.86 -12.73
C ASN A 70 -2.37 11.18 -11.76
N ALA A 71 -2.15 9.86 -11.90
CA ALA A 71 -1.22 9.10 -11.08
C ALA A 71 0.05 8.76 -11.86
N SER A 72 1.19 8.94 -11.21
CA SER A 72 2.51 8.66 -11.76
C SER A 72 2.87 7.18 -11.64
N LEU A 73 3.71 6.75 -12.56
CA LEU A 73 4.46 5.52 -12.45
C LEU A 73 5.87 5.88 -11.94
N ILE A 74 6.32 5.21 -10.88
CA ILE A 74 7.60 5.52 -10.24
C ILE A 74 8.71 5.41 -11.30
N GLY A 75 9.55 6.45 -11.41
CA GLY A 75 10.68 6.45 -12.34
C GLY A 75 10.35 6.56 -13.83
N LEU A 76 9.08 6.74 -14.21
CA LEU A 76 8.66 6.91 -15.61
C LEU A 76 8.07 8.32 -15.85
N PRO A 77 8.24 8.89 -17.06
CA PRO A 77 7.87 10.28 -17.33
C PRO A 77 6.39 10.48 -17.69
N TRP A 78 5.55 9.47 -17.53
CA TRP A 78 4.15 9.50 -17.95
C TRP A 78 3.21 9.03 -16.83
N ARG A 79 1.93 9.35 -17.01
CA ARG A 79 0.86 9.10 -16.05
C ARG A 79 -0.25 8.26 -16.67
N THR A 80 -0.96 7.54 -15.81
CA THR A 80 -2.11 6.69 -16.17
C THR A 80 -3.21 6.79 -15.11
N THR A 81 -4.26 5.98 -15.24
CA THR A 81 -5.34 5.88 -14.25
C THR A 81 -4.78 5.49 -12.89
N VAL A 82 -5.50 5.80 -11.80
CA VAL A 82 -5.05 5.38 -10.46
C VAL A 82 -4.93 3.86 -10.37
N ALA A 83 -5.87 3.11 -10.94
CA ALA A 83 -5.87 1.66 -10.86
C ALA A 83 -4.61 1.06 -11.52
N ASP A 84 -4.30 1.49 -12.74
CA ASP A 84 -3.10 1.01 -13.46
C ASP A 84 -1.82 1.48 -12.79
N ALA A 85 -1.81 2.70 -12.24
CA ALA A 85 -0.65 3.20 -11.50
C ALA A 85 -0.39 2.39 -10.23
N VAL A 86 -1.43 2.04 -9.47
CA VAL A 86 -1.29 1.17 -8.30
C VAL A 86 -0.77 -0.20 -8.69
N PHE A 87 -1.33 -0.80 -9.76
CA PHE A 87 -0.89 -2.10 -10.26
C PHE A 87 0.61 -2.10 -10.65
N VAL A 88 1.03 -1.14 -11.47
CA VAL A 88 2.42 -1.05 -11.92
C VAL A 88 3.36 -0.69 -10.78
N ASN A 89 3.03 0.31 -9.96
CA ASN A 89 3.87 0.73 -8.83
C ASN A 89 4.02 -0.40 -7.81
N CYS A 90 2.97 -1.22 -7.59
CA CYS A 90 3.06 -2.42 -6.76
C CYS A 90 4.09 -3.40 -7.34
N GLN A 91 4.03 -3.69 -8.63
CA GLN A 91 4.97 -4.61 -9.27
C GLN A 91 6.41 -4.07 -9.24
N MET A 92 6.60 -2.75 -9.42
CA MET A 92 7.90 -2.09 -9.26
C MET A 92 8.42 -2.22 -7.81
N MET A 93 7.58 -1.94 -6.82
CA MET A 93 7.92 -2.04 -5.40
C MET A 93 8.15 -3.48 -4.92
N ARG A 94 7.78 -4.48 -5.74
CA ARG A 94 8.02 -5.93 -5.54
C ARG A 94 9.15 -6.48 -6.44
N ALA A 95 9.92 -5.63 -7.13
CA ALA A 95 10.93 -6.11 -8.07
C ALA A 95 11.83 -7.20 -7.45
N PHE A 96 12.07 -8.27 -8.20
CA PHE A 96 12.80 -9.47 -7.77
C PHE A 96 12.21 -10.21 -6.56
N GLY A 97 10.94 -9.97 -6.22
CA GLY A 97 10.25 -10.63 -5.10
C GLY A 97 10.76 -10.22 -3.72
N ARG A 98 11.25 -8.97 -3.57
CA ARG A 98 11.93 -8.48 -2.36
C ARG A 98 11.10 -7.48 -1.57
N ASP A 99 9.85 -7.76 -1.29
CA ASP A 99 9.00 -6.88 -0.48
C ASP A 99 9.14 -7.11 1.04
N ASP A 100 8.61 -6.17 1.82
CA ASP A 100 8.61 -6.28 3.27
C ASP A 100 7.59 -7.31 3.76
N VAL A 101 7.76 -7.76 5.01
CA VAL A 101 6.86 -8.73 5.64
C VAL A 101 6.73 -8.43 7.13
N ILE A 102 5.50 -8.52 7.64
CA ILE A 102 5.26 -8.68 9.08
C ILE A 102 5.15 -10.18 9.32
N PHE A 103 6.24 -10.78 9.81
CA PHE A 103 6.42 -12.23 9.87
C PHE A 103 5.35 -12.91 10.72
N GLU A 104 5.00 -12.34 11.88
CA GLU A 104 4.01 -12.91 12.80
C GLU A 104 2.62 -13.02 12.18
N SER A 105 2.33 -12.17 11.20
CA SER A 105 1.06 -12.16 10.48
C SER A 105 1.16 -12.67 9.04
N GLY A 106 2.35 -13.10 8.58
CA GLY A 106 2.57 -13.61 7.23
C GLY A 106 2.05 -12.70 6.11
N VAL A 107 2.14 -11.38 6.29
CA VAL A 107 1.54 -10.38 5.40
C VAL A 107 2.60 -9.42 4.88
N HIS A 108 2.40 -8.95 3.66
CA HIS A 108 3.29 -8.03 2.94
C HIS A 108 2.61 -6.65 2.79
N PRO A 109 2.60 -5.84 3.86
CA PRO A 109 1.77 -4.63 3.92
C PRO A 109 2.24 -3.51 2.99
N GLY A 110 3.54 -3.45 2.67
CA GLY A 110 4.09 -2.41 1.81
C GLY A 110 3.50 -2.43 0.42
N LEU A 111 3.31 -3.63 -0.15
CA LEU A 111 2.79 -3.81 -1.51
C LEU A 111 1.31 -3.44 -1.65
N VAL A 112 0.55 -3.53 -0.56
CA VAL A 112 -0.86 -3.16 -0.58
C VAL A 112 -1.01 -1.67 -0.28
N THR A 113 -0.27 -1.16 0.70
CA THR A 113 -0.50 0.17 1.25
C THR A 113 0.26 1.26 0.50
N LEU A 114 1.54 1.06 0.21
CA LEU A 114 2.40 2.11 -0.35
C LEU A 114 2.00 2.54 -1.77
N PRO A 115 1.80 1.64 -2.76
CA PRO A 115 1.45 2.07 -4.12
C PRO A 115 0.06 2.71 -4.17
N LEU A 116 -0.86 2.26 -3.31
CA LEU A 116 -2.21 2.83 -3.18
C LEU A 116 -2.16 4.24 -2.57
N ALA A 117 -1.49 4.39 -1.43
CA ALA A 117 -1.31 5.69 -0.77
C ALA A 117 -0.58 6.68 -1.69
N TRP A 118 0.41 6.22 -2.45
CA TRP A 118 1.14 7.04 -3.43
C TRP A 118 0.21 7.57 -4.51
N SER A 119 -0.49 6.67 -5.19
CA SER A 119 -1.32 7.01 -6.36
C SER A 119 -2.56 7.84 -5.98
N LEU A 120 -3.18 7.54 -4.82
CA LEU A 120 -4.28 8.36 -4.30
C LEU A 120 -3.78 9.69 -3.72
N GLY A 121 -2.62 9.69 -3.07
CA GLY A 121 -1.98 10.89 -2.56
C GLY A 121 -1.74 11.91 -3.67
N GLU A 122 -1.24 11.48 -4.82
CA GLU A 122 -1.10 12.34 -6.00
C GLU A 122 -2.44 12.83 -6.52
N ARG A 123 -3.42 11.91 -6.71
CA ARG A 123 -4.75 12.27 -7.22
C ARG A 123 -5.45 13.32 -6.35
N HIS A 124 -5.33 13.20 -5.04
CA HIS A 124 -5.97 14.09 -4.07
C HIS A 124 -5.07 15.24 -3.60
N ARG A 125 -3.84 15.33 -4.10
CA ARG A 125 -2.82 16.30 -3.64
C ARG A 125 -2.67 16.29 -2.12
N ALA A 126 -2.60 15.08 -1.54
CA ALA A 126 -2.48 14.87 -0.11
C ALA A 126 -1.18 15.47 0.44
N THR A 127 -1.22 15.94 1.68
CA THR A 127 -0.02 16.37 2.40
C THR A 127 0.85 15.16 2.73
N GLY A 128 2.15 15.39 2.95
CA GLY A 128 3.06 14.34 3.42
C GLY A 128 2.61 13.73 4.76
N ALA A 129 1.96 14.51 5.62
CA ALA A 129 1.41 14.02 6.87
C ALA A 129 0.27 13.04 6.63
N ALA A 130 -0.75 13.42 5.85
CA ALA A 130 -1.86 12.54 5.52
C ALA A 130 -1.39 11.26 4.79
N PHE A 131 -0.38 11.39 3.93
CA PHE A 131 0.24 10.26 3.25
C PHE A 131 0.91 9.28 4.23
N LEU A 132 1.73 9.77 5.16
CA LEU A 132 2.36 8.91 6.17
C LEU A 132 1.34 8.29 7.14
N THR A 133 0.32 9.04 7.55
CA THR A 133 -0.78 8.51 8.37
C THR A 133 -1.48 7.34 7.66
N ALA A 134 -1.82 7.51 6.38
CA ALA A 134 -2.44 6.44 5.59
C ALA A 134 -1.57 5.18 5.49
N ILE A 135 -0.24 5.35 5.36
CA ILE A 135 0.70 4.23 5.36
C ILE A 135 0.67 3.48 6.70
N VAL A 136 0.80 4.20 7.81
CA VAL A 136 0.83 3.58 9.15
C VAL A 136 -0.50 2.88 9.45
N VAL A 137 -1.63 3.54 9.19
CA VAL A 137 -2.96 2.97 9.41
C VAL A 137 -3.18 1.71 8.56
N GLY A 138 -2.72 1.71 7.30
CA GLY A 138 -2.81 0.53 6.43
C GLY A 138 -2.00 -0.65 6.96
N TYR A 139 -0.76 -0.41 7.38
CA TYR A 139 0.09 -1.42 8.02
C TYR A 139 -0.56 -1.98 9.30
N GLU A 140 -1.11 -1.11 10.14
CA GLU A 140 -1.75 -1.47 11.41
C GLU A 140 -2.97 -2.37 11.17
N MET A 141 -3.84 -2.00 10.23
CA MET A 141 -5.02 -2.80 9.88
C MET A 141 -4.62 -4.15 9.31
N MET A 142 -3.67 -4.18 8.37
CA MET A 142 -3.20 -5.43 7.81
C MET A 142 -2.57 -6.33 8.87
N GLY A 143 -1.68 -5.81 9.72
CA GLY A 143 -1.05 -6.58 10.79
C GLY A 143 -2.07 -7.17 11.78
N LYS A 144 -3.11 -6.39 12.13
CA LYS A 144 -4.19 -6.84 13.02
C LYS A 144 -5.08 -7.93 12.40
N PHE A 145 -5.54 -7.74 11.16
CA PHE A 145 -6.47 -8.68 10.54
C PHE A 145 -5.80 -9.92 9.95
N ALA A 146 -4.56 -9.79 9.48
CA ALA A 146 -3.83 -10.89 8.86
C ALA A 146 -3.64 -12.07 9.80
N ARG A 147 -3.42 -11.85 11.11
CA ARG A 147 -3.28 -12.93 12.10
C ARG A 147 -4.51 -13.83 12.16
N TRP A 148 -5.71 -13.25 12.08
CA TRP A 148 -6.95 -14.01 12.09
C TRP A 148 -7.14 -14.88 10.84
N SER A 149 -6.68 -14.42 9.68
CA SER A 149 -6.81 -15.20 8.43
C SER A 149 -6.07 -16.55 8.46
N TRP A 150 -5.05 -16.69 9.32
CA TRP A 150 -4.33 -17.95 9.51
C TRP A 150 -5.04 -18.93 10.45
N THR A 151 -6.03 -18.48 11.21
CA THR A 151 -6.78 -19.33 12.16
C THR A 151 -8.07 -19.89 11.57
N LEU A 152 -8.36 -19.63 10.30
CA LEU A 152 -9.57 -20.12 9.61
C LEU A 152 -9.41 -21.60 9.22
N ASP A 153 -10.54 -22.32 9.11
CA ASP A 153 -10.57 -23.74 8.69
C ASP A 153 -9.88 -23.98 7.35
N ALA A 154 -9.94 -22.98 6.45
CA ALA A 154 -9.18 -22.92 5.21
C ALA A 154 -8.28 -21.68 5.26
N PRO A 155 -7.04 -21.78 5.81
CA PRO A 155 -6.15 -20.64 5.94
C PRO A 155 -5.80 -20.10 4.55
N ARG A 156 -5.78 -18.77 4.42
CA ARG A 156 -5.38 -18.09 3.17
C ARG A 156 -4.18 -17.22 3.46
N ARG A 157 -3.30 -17.05 2.46
CA ARG A 157 -2.21 -16.06 2.54
C ARG A 157 -2.83 -14.71 2.85
N ALA A 158 -2.47 -14.12 3.98
CA ALA A 158 -3.14 -12.93 4.51
C ALA A 158 -3.08 -11.72 3.58
N THR A 159 -2.13 -11.67 2.65
CA THR A 159 -2.11 -10.63 1.61
C THR A 159 -3.34 -10.73 0.69
N MET A 160 -3.81 -11.93 0.33
CA MET A 160 -4.93 -12.16 -0.61
C MET A 160 -6.30 -11.60 -0.16
N PRO A 161 -6.67 -11.60 1.14
CA PRO A 161 -7.90 -10.94 1.59
C PRO A 161 -7.80 -9.40 1.67
N PHE A 162 -6.60 -8.80 1.68
CA PHE A 162 -6.41 -7.35 1.84
C PHE A 162 -5.80 -6.65 0.60
N GLY A 163 -5.31 -7.41 -0.37
CA GLY A 163 -4.82 -7.00 -1.69
C GLY A 163 -4.85 -8.21 -2.65
N PRO A 164 -4.72 -8.01 -3.97
CA PRO A 164 -4.79 -9.10 -4.94
C PRO A 164 -3.73 -10.18 -4.74
#